data_AF-Q5Z397-F1
#
_entry.id   AF-Q5Z397-F1
#
_cell.length_a   1.000
_cell.length_b   1.000
_cell.length_c   1.000
_cell.angle_alpha   90.00
_cell.angle_beta   90.00
_cell.angle_gamma   90.00
#
_symmetry.space_group_name_H-M   'P 1'
#
loop_
_entity.id
_entity.type
_entity.pdbx_description
1 polymer ?
#
loop_
_entity_poly.entity_id
_entity_poly.type
_entity_poly.pdbx_seq_one_letter_code
_entity_poly.pdbx_strand_id
1 'polypeptide(L)'
;MPVSDPDAPDERPAEPEPMRVKVRAWTARVELNVPEVARQEMDEHRLAVLRGDDVDPLDGHRMLTRLKVAAALSILDAREFVTEEDWQLAGTVIRVSDRTRAEVKRAVAERAREAARARAEARAEEAGVIADRADERIRRRARAAVLRYLDRHSTATRKDLRGNMRNDLRGELDATLDDLLAENVITSTGGVYALA
;
A
#
# COMPACT_ATOMS: atom_id res chain seq x y z
N MET A 1 -16.64 13.75 -6.08
CA MET A 1 -16.81 14.85 -5.10
C MET A 1 -16.86 14.23 -3.72
N PRO A 2 -16.26 14.84 -2.68
CA PRO A 2 -16.36 14.35 -1.32
C PRO A 2 -17.84 14.30 -0.90
N VAL A 3 -18.20 13.23 -0.18
CA VAL A 3 -19.58 13.03 0.32
C VAL A 3 -19.72 13.52 1.76
N SER A 4 -18.60 13.67 2.45
CA SER A 4 -18.50 14.26 3.78
C SER A 4 -18.14 15.74 3.66
N ASP A 5 -18.86 16.60 4.34
CA ASP A 5 -18.58 18.03 4.46
C ASP A 5 -18.37 18.38 5.94
N PRO A 6 -17.10 18.50 6.41
CA PRO A 6 -16.79 18.85 7.80
C PRO A 6 -17.31 20.23 8.20
N ASP A 7 -17.55 21.11 7.22
CA ASP A 7 -18.03 22.48 7.42
C ASP A 7 -19.55 22.56 7.18
N ALA A 8 -20.24 21.41 7.08
CA ALA A 8 -21.69 21.38 6.92
C ALA A 8 -22.36 22.09 8.11
N PRO A 9 -23.24 23.07 7.85
CA PRO A 9 -23.91 23.79 8.93
C PRO A 9 -24.87 22.86 9.68
N ASP A 10 -24.94 23.02 11.01
CA ASP A 10 -25.89 22.28 11.85
C ASP A 10 -27.34 22.52 11.42
N GLU A 11 -27.66 23.76 11.05
CA GLU A 11 -28.94 24.16 10.51
C GLU A 11 -28.90 24.13 8.98
N ARG A 12 -29.80 23.34 8.38
CA ARG A 12 -29.93 23.27 6.93
C ARG A 12 -30.29 24.66 6.39
N PRO A 13 -29.54 25.22 5.42
CA PRO A 13 -29.89 26.49 4.80
C PRO A 13 -31.22 26.40 4.06
N ALA A 14 -31.86 27.55 3.86
CA ALA A 14 -33.09 27.62 3.07
C ALA A 14 -32.87 27.03 1.67
N GLU A 15 -33.84 26.24 1.21
CA GLU A 15 -33.79 25.67 -0.13
C GLU A 15 -33.76 26.82 -1.16
N PRO A 16 -32.79 26.83 -2.09
CA PRO A 16 -32.73 27.87 -3.09
C PRO A 16 -33.95 27.77 -4.03
N GLU A 17 -34.48 28.92 -4.42
CA GLU A 17 -35.58 28.98 -5.39
C GLU A 17 -35.16 28.30 -6.72
N PRO A 18 -36.02 27.46 -7.32
CA PRO A 18 -35.70 26.80 -8.58
C PRO A 18 -35.34 27.80 -9.69
N MET A 19 -34.14 27.65 -10.27
CA MET A 19 -33.71 28.48 -11.37
C MET A 19 -34.34 28.00 -12.68
N ARG A 20 -35.13 28.86 -13.33
CA ARG A 20 -35.64 28.61 -14.69
C ARG A 20 -34.54 28.90 -15.71
N VAL A 21 -33.83 27.85 -16.10
CA VAL A 21 -32.81 27.94 -17.14
C VAL A 21 -33.45 28.03 -18.52
N LYS A 22 -33.18 29.12 -19.24
CA LYS A 22 -33.53 29.25 -20.66
C LYS A 22 -32.33 28.88 -21.52
N VAL A 23 -32.14 27.60 -21.78
CA VAL A 23 -31.10 27.16 -22.72
C VAL A 23 -31.56 27.49 -24.14
N ARG A 24 -30.77 28.30 -24.86
CA ARG A 24 -31.05 28.61 -26.25
C ARG A 24 -30.82 27.35 -27.11
N ALA A 25 -31.76 27.05 -28.00
CA ALA A 25 -31.56 26.01 -29.00
C ALA A 25 -30.61 26.54 -30.09
N TRP A 26 -29.39 26.03 -30.13
CA TRP A 26 -28.42 26.39 -31.17
C TRP A 26 -28.62 25.51 -32.39
N THR A 27 -28.99 26.12 -33.52
CA THR A 27 -29.23 25.42 -34.80
C THR A 27 -28.00 25.41 -35.70
N ALA A 28 -26.93 26.08 -35.30
CA ALA A 28 -25.64 26.15 -35.98
C ALA A 28 -24.51 26.24 -34.94
N ARG A 29 -23.26 26.11 -35.41
CA ARG A 29 -22.07 26.29 -34.56
C ARG A 29 -22.04 27.72 -34.02
N VAL A 30 -21.87 27.86 -32.71
CA VAL A 30 -21.70 29.14 -32.00
C VAL A 30 -20.27 29.22 -31.46
N GLU A 31 -19.66 30.39 -31.61
CA GLU A 31 -18.38 30.71 -30.99
C GLU A 31 -18.62 31.56 -29.76
N LEU A 32 -18.22 31.03 -28.60
CA LEU A 32 -18.33 31.71 -27.31
C LEU A 32 -17.09 32.57 -27.10
N ASN A 33 -17.29 33.86 -26.85
CA ASN A 33 -16.20 34.73 -26.44
C ASN A 33 -15.67 34.32 -25.06
N VAL A 34 -14.34 34.32 -24.90
CA VAL A 34 -13.63 33.93 -23.67
C VAL A 34 -12.88 35.15 -23.14
N PRO A 35 -12.94 35.45 -21.82
CA PRO A 35 -12.30 36.63 -21.27
C PRO A 35 -10.78 36.53 -21.41
N GLU A 36 -10.13 37.69 -21.47
CA GLU A 36 -8.68 37.78 -21.73
C GLU A 36 -7.87 37.04 -20.65
N VAL A 37 -8.26 37.16 -19.38
CA VAL A 37 -7.62 36.43 -18.27
C VAL A 37 -7.59 34.93 -18.47
N ALA A 38 -8.66 34.35 -19.01
CA ALA A 38 -8.73 32.91 -19.26
C ALA A 38 -7.80 32.50 -20.41
N ARG A 39 -7.70 33.33 -21.47
CA ARG A 39 -6.76 33.10 -22.57
C ARG A 39 -5.31 33.14 -22.07
N GLN A 40 -4.97 34.17 -21.30
CA GLN A 40 -3.64 34.34 -20.71
C GLN A 40 -3.24 33.15 -19.83
N GLU A 41 -4.11 32.74 -18.89
CA GLU A 41 -3.84 31.58 -18.03
C GLU A 41 -3.67 30.27 -18.83
N MET A 42 -4.47 30.09 -19.90
CA MET A 42 -4.35 28.91 -20.78
C MET A 42 -3.03 28.90 -21.56
N ASP A 43 -2.62 30.05 -22.10
CA ASP A 43 -1.38 30.20 -22.84
C ASP A 43 -0.16 30.04 -21.92
N GLU A 44 -0.19 30.63 -20.73
CA GLU A 44 0.83 30.46 -19.70
C GLU A 44 0.98 28.98 -19.30
N HIS A 45 -0.14 28.30 -19.03
CA HIS A 45 -0.13 26.87 -18.72
C HIS A 45 0.43 26.05 -19.89
N ARG A 46 0.04 26.37 -21.13
CA ARG A 46 0.56 25.68 -22.32
C ARG A 46 2.05 25.88 -22.49
N LEU A 47 2.53 27.10 -22.25
CA LEU A 47 3.94 27.47 -22.32
C LEU A 47 4.77 26.73 -21.27
N ALA A 48 4.27 26.64 -20.03
CA ALA A 48 4.91 25.88 -18.95
C ALA A 48 5.07 24.40 -19.31
N VAL A 49 4.00 23.77 -19.83
CA VAL A 49 4.04 22.38 -20.32
C VAL A 49 5.07 22.21 -21.45
N LEU A 50 5.13 23.15 -22.40
CA LEU A 50 6.08 23.07 -23.52
C LEU A 50 7.54 23.24 -23.08
N ARG A 51 7.78 24.01 -22.02
CA ARG A 51 9.12 24.23 -21.45
C ARG A 51 9.59 23.08 -20.55
N GLY A 52 8.70 22.15 -20.21
CA GLY A 52 9.00 21.08 -19.27
C GLY A 52 9.09 21.58 -17.82
N ASP A 53 8.39 22.68 -17.51
CA ASP A 53 8.21 23.10 -16.12
C ASP A 53 7.44 22.00 -15.36
N ASP A 54 7.54 22.01 -14.03
CA ASP A 54 6.95 20.98 -13.14
C ASP A 54 5.41 21.07 -13.12
N VAL A 55 4.78 20.60 -14.18
CA VAL A 55 3.32 20.50 -14.35
C VAL A 55 2.93 19.03 -14.16
N ASP A 56 1.92 18.76 -13.30
CA ASP A 56 1.40 17.39 -13.12
C ASP A 56 1.00 16.84 -14.50
N PRO A 57 1.56 15.70 -14.96
CA PRO A 57 1.21 15.10 -16.25
C PRO A 57 -0.30 14.81 -16.40
N LEU A 58 -1.02 14.66 -15.28
CA LEU A 58 -2.47 14.46 -15.24
C LEU A 58 -3.28 15.74 -15.49
N ASP A 59 -2.63 16.90 -15.58
CA ASP A 59 -3.26 18.20 -15.78
C ASP A 59 -3.26 18.66 -17.25
N GLY A 60 -2.89 17.78 -18.19
CA GLY A 60 -2.93 18.08 -19.63
C GLY A 60 -4.28 18.56 -20.15
N HIS A 61 -5.39 18.16 -19.50
CA HIS A 61 -6.74 18.64 -19.83
C HIS A 61 -7.32 19.62 -18.80
N ARG A 62 -6.55 20.02 -17.78
CA ARG A 62 -7.06 20.86 -16.68
C ARG A 62 -7.66 22.16 -17.18
N MET A 63 -6.92 22.88 -18.03
CA MET A 63 -7.37 24.14 -18.63
C MET A 63 -8.61 23.98 -19.51
N LEU A 64 -8.65 22.94 -20.36
CA LEU A 64 -9.79 22.66 -21.21
C LEU A 64 -11.05 22.31 -20.39
N THR A 65 -10.89 21.53 -19.32
CA THR A 65 -11.99 21.20 -18.40
C THR A 65 -12.50 22.45 -17.71
N ARG A 66 -11.61 23.33 -17.21
CA ARG A 66 -12.02 24.62 -16.62
C ARG A 66 -12.83 25.47 -17.62
N LEU A 67 -12.36 25.56 -18.86
CA LEU A 67 -13.05 26.32 -19.91
C LEU A 67 -14.44 25.75 -20.21
N LYS A 68 -14.58 24.42 -20.27
CA LYS A 68 -15.89 23.77 -20.44
C LYS A 68 -16.85 24.06 -19.30
N VAL A 69 -16.36 24.09 -18.05
CA VAL A 69 -17.17 24.46 -16.89
C VAL A 69 -17.60 25.93 -16.98
N ALA A 70 -16.69 26.84 -17.31
CA ALA A 70 -17.01 28.27 -17.46
C ALA A 70 -18.05 28.50 -18.58
N ALA A 71 -17.91 27.82 -19.71
CA ALA A 71 -18.90 27.84 -20.79
C ALA A 71 -20.26 27.25 -20.36
N ALA A 72 -20.27 26.18 -19.57
CA ALA A 72 -21.51 25.62 -19.05
C ALA A 72 -22.22 26.61 -18.10
N LEU A 73 -21.48 27.30 -17.23
CA LEU A 73 -22.02 28.32 -16.34
C LEU A 73 -22.65 29.47 -17.12
N SER A 74 -21.98 29.97 -18.17
CA SER A 74 -22.55 31.03 -19.00
C SER A 74 -23.81 30.59 -19.75
N ILE A 75 -23.85 29.35 -20.26
CA ILE A 75 -25.05 28.79 -20.91
C ILE A 75 -26.21 28.64 -19.93
N LEU A 76 -25.95 28.22 -18.68
CA LEU A 76 -26.96 28.12 -17.63
C LEU A 76 -27.53 29.50 -17.26
N ASP A 77 -26.73 30.54 -17.39
CA ASP A 77 -27.14 31.93 -17.23
C ASP A 77 -27.68 32.57 -18.54
N ALA A 78 -27.97 31.73 -19.55
CA ALA A 78 -28.50 32.13 -20.86
C ALA A 78 -27.64 33.16 -21.61
N ARG A 79 -26.32 33.18 -21.34
CA ARG A 79 -25.33 34.04 -22.01
C ARG A 79 -24.57 33.28 -23.11
N GLU A 80 -24.14 34.04 -24.12
CA GLU A 80 -23.34 33.54 -25.25
C GLU A 80 -21.89 34.04 -25.21
N PHE A 81 -21.41 34.35 -24.01
CA PHE A 81 -20.03 34.72 -23.74
C PHE A 81 -19.68 34.29 -22.32
N VAL A 82 -18.43 33.90 -22.13
CA VAL A 82 -17.84 33.60 -20.83
C VAL A 82 -17.35 34.92 -20.23
N THR A 83 -17.65 35.15 -18.97
CA THR A 83 -17.15 36.29 -18.19
C THR A 83 -15.97 35.88 -17.32
N GLU A 84 -15.27 36.87 -16.76
CA GLU A 84 -14.24 36.62 -15.74
C GLU A 84 -14.81 35.92 -14.51
N GLU A 85 -16.05 36.22 -14.13
CA GLU A 85 -16.73 35.58 -13.01
C GLU A 85 -16.97 34.09 -13.28
N ASP A 86 -17.45 33.72 -14.47
CA ASP A 86 -17.59 32.30 -14.84
C ASP A 86 -16.25 31.56 -14.78
N TRP A 87 -15.16 32.24 -15.19
CA TRP A 87 -13.81 31.68 -15.13
C TRP A 87 -13.32 31.48 -13.70
N GLN A 88 -13.63 32.41 -12.80
CA GLN A 88 -13.32 32.32 -11.37
C GLN A 88 -14.12 31.18 -10.71
N LEU A 89 -15.42 31.11 -10.97
CA LEU A 89 -16.32 30.05 -10.48
C LEU A 89 -15.89 28.67 -10.99
N ALA A 90 -15.58 28.56 -12.28
CA ALA A 90 -15.01 27.34 -12.84
C ALA A 90 -13.69 26.96 -12.15
N GLY A 91 -12.84 27.96 -11.83
CA GLY A 91 -11.64 27.74 -11.05
C GLY A 91 -11.92 27.13 -9.68
N THR A 92 -12.98 27.56 -8.99
CA THR A 92 -13.43 26.97 -7.73
C THR A 92 -13.83 25.51 -7.88
N VAL A 93 -14.61 25.17 -8.91
CA VAL A 93 -14.99 23.78 -9.20
C VAL A 93 -13.77 22.91 -9.44
N ILE A 94 -12.81 23.40 -10.23
CA ILE A 94 -11.56 22.69 -10.53
C ILE A 94 -10.74 22.47 -9.25
N ARG A 95 -10.62 23.46 -8.35
CA ARG A 95 -9.92 23.29 -7.07
C ARG A 95 -10.53 22.17 -6.21
N VAL A 96 -11.86 22.07 -6.15
CA VAL A 96 -12.52 20.99 -5.41
C VAL A 96 -12.28 19.63 -6.08
N SER A 97 -12.31 19.57 -7.41
CA SER A 97 -11.96 18.37 -8.17
C SER A 97 -10.51 17.93 -7.90
N ASP A 98 -9.57 18.87 -7.92
CA ASP A 98 -8.14 18.64 -7.64
C ASP A 98 -7.93 18.11 -6.22
N ARG A 99 -8.56 18.74 -5.22
CA ARG A 99 -8.55 18.28 -3.83
C ARG A 99 -9.08 16.85 -3.69
N THR A 100 -10.23 16.57 -4.31
CA THR A 100 -10.84 15.23 -4.30
C THR A 100 -9.88 14.19 -4.89
N ARG A 101 -9.26 14.52 -6.04
CA ARG A 101 -8.29 13.64 -6.70
C ARG A 101 -7.07 13.38 -5.81
N ALA A 102 -6.55 14.40 -5.12
CA ALA A 102 -5.44 14.27 -4.19
C ALA A 102 -5.79 13.40 -2.97
N GLU A 103 -7.00 13.53 -2.42
CA GLU A 103 -7.51 12.65 -1.35
C GLU A 103 -7.61 11.20 -1.79
N VAL A 104 -8.16 10.93 -2.97
CA VAL A 104 -8.24 9.57 -3.52
C VAL A 104 -6.84 8.98 -3.73
N LYS A 105 -5.90 9.75 -4.33
CA LYS A 105 -4.50 9.31 -4.49
C LYS A 105 -3.88 8.92 -3.13
N ARG A 106 -4.07 9.74 -2.10
CA ARG A 106 -3.57 9.46 -0.74
C ARG A 106 -4.21 8.22 -0.14
N ALA A 107 -5.52 8.07 -0.24
CA ALA A 107 -6.25 6.91 0.28
C ALA A 107 -5.80 5.60 -0.39
N VAL A 108 -5.64 5.61 -1.73
CA VAL A 108 -5.14 4.45 -2.49
C VAL A 108 -3.72 4.10 -2.07
N ALA A 109 -2.84 5.09 -1.93
CA ALA A 109 -1.46 4.88 -1.48
C ALA A 109 -1.41 4.31 -0.05
N GLU A 110 -2.25 4.78 0.86
CA GLU A 110 -2.33 4.25 2.22
C GLU A 110 -2.78 2.79 2.23
N ARG A 111 -3.86 2.47 1.52
CA ARG A 111 -4.34 1.08 1.39
C ARG A 111 -3.29 0.15 0.80
N ALA A 112 -2.53 0.62 -0.18
CA ALA A 112 -1.43 -0.14 -0.75
C ALA A 112 -0.30 -0.39 0.28
N ARG A 113 0.03 0.62 1.10
CA ARG A 113 1.02 0.49 2.19
C ARG A 113 0.56 -0.48 3.27
N GLU A 114 -0.69 -0.37 3.73
CA GLU A 114 -1.29 -1.30 4.70
C GLU A 114 -1.25 -2.74 4.18
N ALA A 115 -1.68 -2.97 2.93
CA ALA A 115 -1.66 -4.30 2.32
C ALA A 115 -0.24 -4.86 2.17
N ALA A 116 0.74 -4.01 1.84
CA ALA A 116 2.13 -4.43 1.75
C ALA A 116 2.70 -4.84 3.12
N ARG A 117 2.38 -4.08 4.18
CA ARG A 117 2.77 -4.40 5.56
C ARG A 117 2.18 -5.72 6.03
N ALA A 118 0.87 -5.90 5.88
CA ALA A 118 0.20 -7.15 6.26
C ALA A 118 0.78 -8.38 5.53
N ARG A 119 1.13 -8.24 4.24
CA ARG A 119 1.80 -9.31 3.48
C ARG A 119 3.21 -9.60 3.98
N ALA A 120 3.96 -8.57 4.38
CA ALA A 120 5.30 -8.74 4.91
C ALA A 120 5.26 -9.46 6.28
N GLU A 121 4.33 -9.07 7.14
CA GLU A 121 4.10 -9.69 8.46
C GLU A 121 3.71 -11.17 8.30
N ALA A 122 2.73 -11.47 7.46
CA ALA A 122 2.31 -12.85 7.20
C ALA A 122 3.47 -13.73 6.68
N ARG A 123 4.31 -13.20 5.79
CA ARG A 123 5.50 -13.92 5.29
C ARG A 123 6.56 -14.13 6.37
N ALA A 124 6.76 -13.14 7.25
CA ALA A 124 7.71 -13.25 8.34
C ALA A 124 7.24 -14.32 9.35
N GLU A 125 5.95 -14.33 9.68
CA GLU A 125 5.34 -15.35 10.54
C GLU A 125 5.47 -16.75 9.92
N GLU A 126 5.12 -16.91 8.64
CA GLU A 126 5.26 -18.18 7.93
C GLU A 126 6.71 -18.67 7.91
N ALA A 127 7.67 -17.79 7.62
CA ALA A 127 9.09 -18.11 7.63
C ALA A 127 9.58 -18.54 9.02
N GLY A 128 9.13 -17.86 10.08
CA GLY A 128 9.43 -18.23 11.47
C GLY A 128 8.92 -19.62 11.81
N VAL A 129 7.64 -19.91 11.51
CA VAL A 129 7.04 -21.23 11.74
C VAL A 129 7.75 -22.34 10.96
N ILE A 130 8.20 -22.07 9.72
CA ILE A 130 8.98 -23.03 8.93
C ILE A 130 10.34 -23.30 9.58
N ALA A 131 11.04 -22.25 10.02
CA ALA A 131 12.33 -22.38 10.68
C ALA A 131 12.21 -23.17 11.99
N ASP A 132 11.25 -22.83 12.85
CA ASP A 132 11.00 -23.52 14.12
C ASP A 132 10.71 -25.02 13.90
N ARG A 133 9.92 -25.36 12.88
CA ARG A 133 9.63 -26.75 12.51
C ARG A 133 10.84 -27.48 11.93
N ALA A 134 11.73 -26.78 11.25
CA ALA A 134 12.97 -27.36 10.74
C ALA A 134 13.94 -27.67 11.90
N ASP A 135 14.10 -26.73 12.83
CA ASP A 135 14.95 -26.87 14.00
C ASP A 135 14.45 -28.01 14.92
N GLU A 136 13.15 -28.04 15.19
CA GLU A 136 12.52 -29.13 15.96
C GLU A 136 12.73 -30.50 15.30
N ARG A 137 12.69 -30.56 13.97
CA ARG A 137 12.97 -31.79 13.22
C ARG A 137 14.44 -32.20 13.34
N ILE A 138 15.37 -31.26 13.32
CA ILE A 138 16.81 -31.52 13.52
C ILE A 138 17.03 -32.08 14.93
N ARG A 139 16.50 -31.42 15.97
CA ARG A 139 16.58 -31.88 17.37
C ARG A 139 16.05 -33.31 17.54
N ARG A 140 14.85 -33.59 17.07
CA ARG A 140 14.26 -34.95 17.14
C ARG A 140 15.12 -36.00 16.46
N ARG A 141 15.71 -35.67 15.30
CA ARG A 141 16.54 -36.61 14.54
C ARG A 141 17.91 -36.83 15.19
N ALA A 142 18.50 -35.79 15.77
CA ALA A 142 19.74 -35.89 16.54
C ALA A 142 19.53 -36.81 17.75
N ARG A 143 18.46 -36.56 18.53
CA ARG A 143 18.05 -37.42 19.66
C ARG A 143 17.88 -38.88 19.24
N ALA A 144 17.10 -39.13 18.18
CA ALA A 144 16.87 -40.46 17.66
C ALA A 144 18.14 -41.14 17.09
N ALA A 145 19.12 -40.37 16.60
CA ALA A 145 20.39 -40.92 16.12
C ALA A 145 21.28 -41.37 17.29
N VAL A 146 21.38 -40.56 18.35
CA VAL A 146 22.14 -40.89 19.57
C VAL A 146 21.57 -42.15 20.22
N LEU A 147 20.27 -42.17 20.48
CA LEU A 147 19.61 -43.31 21.15
C LEU A 147 19.76 -44.60 20.35
N ARG A 148 19.56 -44.55 19.02
CA ARG A 148 19.68 -45.73 18.15
C ARG A 148 21.11 -46.25 18.07
N TYR A 149 22.10 -45.39 18.18
CA TYR A 149 23.50 -45.81 18.22
C TYR A 149 23.81 -46.52 19.54
N LEU A 150 23.40 -45.93 20.67
CA LEU A 150 23.61 -46.51 22.00
C LEU A 150 22.86 -47.83 22.18
N ASP A 151 21.64 -47.95 21.64
CA ASP A 151 20.87 -49.20 21.63
C ASP A 151 21.62 -50.34 20.90
N ARG A 152 22.39 -50.01 19.86
CA ARG A 152 23.14 -51.00 19.07
C ARG A 152 24.52 -51.35 19.62
N HIS A 153 25.20 -50.37 20.24
CA HIS A 153 26.61 -50.48 20.63
C HIS A 153 26.84 -50.48 22.15
N SER A 154 25.76 -50.38 22.94
CA SER A 154 25.70 -50.35 24.41
C SER A 154 26.38 -49.15 25.08
N THR A 155 27.56 -48.75 24.59
CA THR A 155 28.34 -47.61 25.06
C THR A 155 28.95 -46.86 23.87
N ALA A 156 29.08 -45.54 23.97
CA ALA A 156 29.73 -44.74 22.93
C ALA A 156 30.45 -43.52 23.50
N THR A 157 31.57 -43.12 22.88
CA THR A 157 32.14 -41.80 23.15
C THR A 157 31.45 -40.73 22.32
N ARG A 158 31.61 -39.46 22.73
CA ARG A 158 31.16 -38.30 21.92
C ARG A 158 31.68 -38.36 20.48
N LYS A 159 32.93 -38.80 20.27
CA LYS A 159 33.56 -38.88 18.95
C LYS A 159 32.88 -39.92 18.08
N ASP A 160 32.50 -41.06 18.65
CA ASP A 160 31.81 -42.15 17.95
C ASP A 160 30.42 -41.70 17.49
N LEU A 161 29.68 -41.03 18.38
CA LEU A 161 28.37 -40.46 18.07
C LEU A 161 28.46 -39.41 16.97
N ARG A 162 29.38 -38.44 17.09
CA ARG A 162 29.58 -37.38 16.08
C ARG A 162 30.00 -37.94 14.71
N GLY A 163 30.86 -38.95 14.71
CA GLY A 163 31.38 -39.58 13.50
C GLY A 163 30.31 -40.33 12.72
N ASN A 164 29.42 -41.05 13.42
CA ASN A 164 28.36 -41.86 12.82
C ASN A 164 27.06 -41.10 12.54
N MET A 165 26.95 -39.85 12.98
CA MET A 165 25.79 -39.01 12.73
C MET A 165 25.90 -38.23 11.41
N ARG A 166 24.75 -38.02 10.76
CA ARG A 166 24.64 -37.22 9.53
C ARG A 166 25.11 -35.78 9.77
N ASN A 167 25.76 -35.18 8.77
CA ASN A 167 26.49 -33.91 8.93
C ASN A 167 25.62 -32.75 9.46
N ASP A 168 24.37 -32.65 9.00
CA ASP A 168 23.40 -31.63 9.39
C ASP A 168 22.94 -31.72 10.84
N LEU A 169 23.10 -32.87 11.50
CA LEU A 169 22.72 -33.05 12.90
C LEU A 169 23.89 -32.78 13.86
N ARG A 170 25.13 -32.72 13.34
CA ARG A 170 26.36 -32.60 14.16
C ARG A 170 26.44 -31.32 14.97
N GLY A 171 25.77 -30.25 14.54
CA GLY A 171 25.67 -29.02 15.32
C GLY A 171 24.88 -29.22 16.63
N GLU A 172 23.91 -30.13 16.62
CA GLU A 172 22.95 -30.33 17.72
C GLU A 172 23.38 -31.39 18.73
N LEU A 173 24.52 -32.06 18.50
CA LEU A 173 24.96 -33.22 19.29
C LEU A 173 25.07 -32.89 20.78
N ASP A 174 25.65 -31.74 21.11
CA ASP A 174 26.00 -31.38 22.48
C ASP A 174 24.75 -31.09 23.28
N ALA A 175 23.89 -30.22 22.75
CA ALA A 175 22.57 -29.93 23.33
C ALA A 175 21.75 -31.21 23.50
N THR A 176 21.75 -32.09 22.50
CA THR A 176 21.05 -33.38 22.58
C THR A 176 21.59 -34.27 23.72
N LEU A 177 22.91 -34.32 23.92
CA LEU A 177 23.51 -35.12 25.00
C LEU A 177 23.19 -34.54 26.37
N ASP A 178 23.27 -33.22 26.51
CA ASP A 178 22.93 -32.51 27.74
C ASP A 178 21.45 -32.73 28.12
N ASP A 179 20.54 -32.60 27.15
CA ASP A 179 19.11 -32.87 27.34
C ASP A 179 18.85 -34.32 27.77
N LEU A 180 19.46 -35.29 27.09
CA LEU A 180 19.29 -36.72 27.42
C LEU A 180 19.87 -37.10 28.79
N LEU A 181 20.95 -36.45 29.22
CA LEU A 181 21.51 -36.61 30.56
C LEU A 181 20.58 -36.00 31.61
N ALA A 182 20.05 -34.80 31.36
CA ALA A 182 19.12 -34.12 32.26
C ALA A 182 17.79 -34.90 32.41
N GLU A 183 17.30 -35.50 31.33
CA GLU A 183 16.15 -36.41 31.32
C GLU A 183 16.44 -37.77 31.96
N ASN A 184 17.69 -38.06 32.32
CA ASN A 184 18.17 -39.38 32.80
C ASN A 184 17.87 -40.53 31.83
N VAL A 185 17.85 -40.26 30.52
CA VAL A 185 17.69 -41.28 29.48
C VAL A 185 19.02 -41.97 29.18
N ILE A 186 20.13 -41.24 29.38
CA ILE A 186 21.50 -41.75 29.25
C ILE A 186 22.29 -41.42 30.52
N THR A 187 23.38 -42.15 30.73
CA THR A 187 24.37 -41.89 31.78
C THR A 187 25.73 -41.60 31.17
N SER A 188 26.58 -40.85 31.88
CA SER A 188 27.95 -40.58 31.46
C SER A 188 28.94 -41.00 32.55
N THR A 189 29.89 -41.86 32.19
CA THR A 189 31.00 -42.26 33.07
C THR A 189 32.32 -42.04 32.33
N GLY A 190 33.16 -41.13 32.80
CA GLY A 190 34.48 -40.86 32.20
C GLY A 190 34.43 -40.39 30.74
N GLY A 191 33.34 -39.74 30.31
CA GLY A 191 33.14 -39.28 28.92
C GLY A 191 32.62 -40.35 27.96
N VAL A 192 32.23 -41.52 28.49
CA VAL A 192 31.52 -42.58 27.77
C VAL A 192 30.04 -42.50 28.14
N TYR A 193 29.17 -42.52 27.13
CA TYR A 193 27.72 -42.48 27.27
C TYR A 193 27.11 -43.87 27.12
N ALA A 194 26.10 -44.19 27.91
CA ALA A 194 25.30 -45.42 27.82
C ALA A 194 23.82 -45.10 28.07
N LEU A 195 22.89 -45.95 27.61
CA LEU A 195 21.49 -45.85 28.03
C LEU A 195 21.40 -46.07 29.56
N ALA A 196 20.54 -45.31 30.23
CA ALA A 196 20.31 -45.40 31.68
C ALA A 196 19.54 -46.67 32.08
#